data_AF-A0A661YD95-F1
#
_entry.id   AF-A0A661YD95-F1
#
_cell.length_a   1.000
_cell.length_b   1.000
_cell.length_c   1.000
_cell.angle_alpha   90.00
_cell.angle_beta   90.00
_cell.angle_gamma   90.00
#
_symmetry.space_group_name_H-M   'P 1'
#
loop_
_entity.id
_entity.type
_entity.pdbx_description
1 polymer ?
#
loop_
_entity_poly.entity_id
_entity_poly.type
_entity_poly.pdbx_seq_one_letter_code
_entity_poly.pdbx_strand_id
1 'polypeptide(L)' 'MSKFWDERYAPERYYYGKEPNAFFKSCIDNGKPGKILLPGDGEGRNSVYAARMGWE' A
#
# COMPACT_ATOMS: atom_id res chain seq x y z
N MET A 1 16.41 -12.83 -7.10
CA MET A 1 15.09 -12.19 -6.90
C MET A 1 15.19 -10.69 -6.63
N SER A 2 16.12 -10.20 -5.82
CA SER A 2 16.28 -8.75 -5.57
C SER A 2 16.41 -7.94 -6.86
N LYS A 3 17.33 -8.33 -7.76
CA LYS A 3 17.63 -7.61 -9.01
C LYS A 3 16.39 -7.31 -9.88
N PHE A 4 15.43 -8.24 -9.97
CA PHE A 4 14.20 -8.02 -10.73
C PHE A 4 13.33 -6.91 -10.11
N TRP A 5 13.19 -6.91 -8.78
CA TRP A 5 12.40 -5.91 -8.08
C TRP A 5 13.10 -4.55 -8.01
N ASP A 6 14.43 -4.55 -7.86
CA ASP A 6 15.25 -3.35 -7.91
C ASP A 6 15.10 -2.66 -9.27
N GLU A 7 15.24 -3.40 -10.38
CA GLU A 7 15.03 -2.86 -11.73
C GLU A 7 13.59 -2.43 -11.97
N ARG A 8 12.61 -3.19 -11.45
CA ARG A 8 11.19 -2.84 -11.59
C ARG A 8 10.89 -1.52 -10.89
N TYR A 9 11.29 -1.33 -9.62
CA TYR A 9 10.91 -0.15 -8.83
C TYR A 9 11.94 1.00 -8.87
N ALA A 10 13.02 0.88 -9.64
CA ALA A 10 13.99 1.97 -9.84
C ALA A 10 13.40 3.27 -10.44
N PRO A 11 12.45 3.24 -11.41
CA PRO A 11 11.91 4.46 -12.00
C PRO A 11 10.91 5.19 -11.07
N GLU A 12 10.87 6.53 -11.12
CA GLU A 12 9.92 7.38 -10.37
C GLU A 12 8.47 7.37 -10.93
N ARG A 13 7.97 6.21 -11.33
CA ARG A 13 6.58 6.04 -11.81
C ARG A 13 5.84 5.05 -10.93
N TYR A 14 4.52 5.19 -10.88
CA TYR A 14 3.65 4.26 -10.16
C TYR A 14 3.18 3.14 -11.10
N TYR A 15 3.55 1.89 -10.82
CA TYR A 15 3.07 0.72 -11.57
C TYR A 15 1.60 0.38 -11.27
N TYR A 16 1.15 0.65 -10.04
CA TYR A 16 -0.20 0.32 -9.59
C TYR A 16 -1.08 1.55 -9.31
N GLY A 17 -0.61 2.74 -9.71
CA GLY A 17 -1.29 4.00 -9.40
C GLY A 17 -1.25 4.34 -7.90
N LYS A 18 -1.94 5.42 -7.54
CA LYS A 18 -1.92 5.98 -6.18
C LYS A 18 -3.16 5.66 -5.34
N GLU A 19 -4.23 5.23 -5.99
CA GLU A 19 -5.46 4.86 -5.29
C GLU A 19 -5.34 3.49 -4.61
N PRO A 20 -5.92 3.31 -3.41
CA PRO A 20 -5.87 2.04 -2.73
C PRO A 20 -6.60 0.96 -3.54
N ASN A 21 -6.25 -0.30 -3.27
CA ASN A 21 -7.06 -1.40 -3.78
C ASN A 21 -8.49 -1.29 -3.21
N ALA A 22 -9.51 -1.37 -4.09
CA ALA A 22 -10.90 -1.20 -3.71
C ALA A 22 -11.38 -2.22 -2.63
N PHE A 23 -10.90 -3.46 -2.71
CA PHE A 23 -11.20 -4.48 -1.70
C PHE A 23 -10.55 -4.12 -0.36
N PHE A 24 -9.26 -3.77 -0.36
CA PHE A 24 -8.56 -3.34 0.86
C PHE A 24 -9.25 -2.15 1.53
N LYS A 25 -9.60 -1.12 0.74
CA LYS A 25 -10.38 0.03 1.20
C LYS A 25 -11.68 -0.40 1.87
N SER A 26 -12.46 -1.28 1.22
CA SER A 26 -13.73 -1.77 1.77
C SER A 26 -13.60 -2.51 3.12
N CYS A 27 -12.46 -3.18 3.34
CA CYS A 27 -12.18 -3.87 4.59
C CYS A 27 -11.86 -2.91 5.74
N ILE A 28 -11.00 -1.92 5.49
CA ILE A 28 -10.50 -1.05 6.57
C ILE A 28 -11.40 0.16 6.86
N ASP A 29 -12.20 0.60 5.90
CA ASP A 29 -13.08 1.77 6.05
C ASP A 29 -14.13 1.59 7.16
N ASN A 30 -14.52 0.34 7.41
CA ASN A 30 -15.50 -0.01 8.44
C ASN A 30 -14.84 -0.51 9.74
N GLY A 31 -13.51 -0.61 9.76
CA GLY A 31 -12.73 -1.08 10.90
C GLY A 31 -12.39 0.04 11.89
N LYS A 32 -12.11 -0.33 13.14
CA LYS A 32 -11.52 0.59 14.11
C LYS A 32 -10.00 0.58 13.93
N PRO A 33 -9.36 1.74 13.70
CA PRO A 33 -7.91 1.77 13.52
C PRO A 33 -7.15 1.23 14.72
N GLY A 34 -6.09 0.49 14.42
CA GLY A 34 -5.12 -0.06 15.36
C GLY A 34 -3.78 -0.18 14.65
N LYS A 35 -3.05 -1.28 14.89
CA LYS A 35 -1.80 -1.57 14.18
C LYS A 35 -2.04 -2.49 12.99
N ILE A 36 -1.45 -2.18 11.83
CA ILE A 36 -1.58 -2.98 10.61
C ILE A 36 -0.21 -3.31 10.01
N LEU A 37 -0.04 -4.55 9.55
CA LEU A 37 1.16 -5.00 8.84
C LEU A 37 0.81 -5.24 7.37
N LEU A 38 1.48 -4.52 6.46
CA LEU A 38 1.31 -4.63 5.01
C LEU A 38 2.62 -5.05 4.34
N PRO A 39 2.99 -6.35 4.41
CA PRO A 39 4.27 -6.80 3.89
C PRO A 39 4.25 -6.79 2.36
N GLY A 40 5.30 -6.23 1.76
CA GLY A 40 5.44 -6.20 0.29
C GLY A 40 4.42 -5.30 -0.42
N ASP A 41 3.93 -4.24 0.22
CA ASP A 41 2.98 -3.27 -0.36
C ASP A 41 3.58 -2.38 -1.47
N GLY A 42 4.77 -2.74 -1.99
CA GLY A 42 5.44 -2.10 -3.11
C GLY A 42 5.56 -0.59 -2.93
N GLU A 43 4.84 0.15 -3.77
CA GLU A 43 4.81 1.62 -3.81
C GLU A 43 3.94 2.25 -2.70
N GLY A 44 3.33 1.43 -1.84
CA GLY A 44 2.70 1.86 -0.60
C GLY A 44 1.31 2.48 -0.73
N ARG A 45 0.60 2.32 -1.86
CA ARG A 45 -0.72 2.94 -2.07
C ARG A 45 -1.75 2.55 -1.00
N ASN A 46 -1.70 1.31 -0.50
CA ASN A 46 -2.58 0.88 0.58
C ASN A 46 -2.07 1.38 1.94
N SER A 47 -0.76 1.32 2.17
CA SER A 47 -0.11 1.82 3.39
C SER A 47 -0.38 3.30 3.63
N VAL A 48 -0.23 4.14 2.61
CA VAL A 48 -0.54 5.58 2.67
C VAL A 48 -2.01 5.80 2.94
N TYR A 49 -2.90 5.02 2.31
CA TYR A 49 -4.33 5.12 2.57
C TYR A 49 -4.68 4.75 4.02
N ALA A 50 -4.14 3.63 4.53
CA ALA A 50 -4.35 3.17 5.90
C ALA A 50 -3.86 4.21 6.93
N ALA A 51 -2.66 4.77 6.73
CA ALA A 51 -2.12 5.83 7.57
C ALA A 51 -3.02 7.08 7.60
N ARG A 52 -3.58 7.49 6.45
CA ARG A 52 -4.55 8.60 6.37
C ARG A 52 -5.85 8.31 7.11
N MET A 53 -6.24 7.04 7.21
CA MET A 53 -7.42 6.58 7.96
C MET A 53 -7.12 6.36 9.46
N GLY A 54 -5.91 6.67 9.93
CA GLY A 54 -5.53 6.59 11.34
C GLY A 54 -4.99 5.24 11.80
N TRP A 55 -4.70 4.32 10.87
CA TRP A 55 -4.01 3.06 11.20
C TRP A 55 -2.50 3.32 11.39
N GLU A 56 -1.90 2.64 12.37
CA GLU A 56 -0.46 2.65 12.66
C GLU A 56 0.26 1.48 11.97
#